data_AF-A0A9E5YJI8-F1
#
_entry.id   AF-A0A9E5YJI8-F1
#
_cell.length_a   1.000
_cell.length_b   1.000
_cell.length_c   1.000
_cell.angle_alpha   90.00
_cell.angle_beta   90.00
_cell.angle_gamma   90.00
#
_symmetry.space_group_name_H-M   'P 1'
#
loop_
_entity.id
_entity.type
_entity.pdbx_description
1 polymer ?
#
loop_
_entity_poly.entity_id
_entity_poly.type
_entity_poly.pdbx_seq_one_letter_code
_entity_poly.pdbx_strand_id
1 'polypeptide(L)'
;MTQPTTIRLPEDLLSDINQFVRETKLDRSAYLREILQKGFSLDKQERLLQKYTNGELSQMEVCQALKWDPWQFLTQLKAKNLHLNVGLEDFLDSSKLPRHP
;
A
#
# COMPACT_ATOMS: atom_id res chain seq x y z
N MET A 1 -14.08 -12.79 -13.17
CA MET A 1 -13.73 -13.03 -14.59
C MET A 1 -12.57 -12.12 -14.95
N THR A 2 -11.54 -12.62 -15.62
CA THR A 2 -10.41 -11.79 -16.08
C THR A 2 -10.73 -11.18 -17.44
N GLN A 3 -10.40 -9.91 -17.65
CA GLN A 3 -10.56 -9.24 -18.94
C GLN A 3 -9.20 -9.10 -19.65
N PRO A 4 -9.13 -9.31 -20.98
CA PRO A 4 -7.89 -9.08 -21.73
C PRO A 4 -7.57 -7.59 -21.75
N THR A 5 -6.31 -7.24 -21.48
CA THR A 5 -5.82 -5.86 -21.52
C THR A 5 -4.54 -5.83 -22.35
N THR A 6 -4.50 -4.93 -23.34
CA THR A 6 -3.31 -4.73 -24.19
C THR A 6 -2.59 -3.46 -23.76
N ILE A 7 -1.29 -3.56 -23.50
CA ILE A 7 -0.42 -2.44 -23.12
C ILE A 7 0.79 -2.40 -24.04
N ARG A 8 1.38 -1.22 -24.22
CA ARG A 8 2.66 -1.07 -24.90
C ARG A 8 3.76 -0.99 -23.84
N LEU A 9 4.81 -1.78 -24.00
CA LEU A 9 5.96 -1.82 -23.10
C LEU A 9 7.23 -1.48 -23.87
N PRO A 10 8.21 -0.84 -23.22
CA PRO A 10 9.57 -0.75 -23.72
C PRO A 10 10.16 -2.13 -24.04
N GLU A 11 10.97 -2.23 -25.09
CA GLU A 11 11.52 -3.50 -25.59
C GLU A 11 12.48 -4.15 -24.60
N ASP A 12 13.30 -3.34 -23.94
CA ASP A 12 14.21 -3.72 -22.85
C ASP A 12 13.45 -4.37 -21.69
N LEU A 13 12.39 -3.72 -21.21
CA LEU A 13 11.56 -4.28 -20.13
C LEU A 13 10.88 -5.59 -20.54
N LEU A 14 10.41 -5.68 -21.80
CA LEU A 14 9.80 -6.91 -22.31
C LEU A 14 10.84 -8.04 -22.38
N SER A 15 12.09 -7.72 -22.74
CA SER A 15 13.20 -8.68 -22.75
C SER A 15 13.46 -9.26 -21.36
N ASP A 16 13.57 -8.39 -20.34
CA ASP A 16 13.80 -8.80 -18.95
C ASP A 16 12.66 -9.68 -18.41
N ILE A 17 11.41 -9.29 -18.70
CA ILE A 17 10.23 -10.08 -18.32
C ILE A 17 10.29 -11.46 -18.96
N ASN A 18 10.63 -11.55 -20.26
CA ASN A 18 10.72 -12.83 -20.95
C ASN A 18 11.83 -13.72 -20.39
N GLN A 19 12.95 -13.14 -19.94
CA GLN A 19 13.99 -13.87 -19.25
C GLN A 19 13.48 -14.47 -17.93
N PHE A 20 12.87 -13.66 -17.06
CA PHE A 20 12.36 -14.15 -15.78
C PHE A 20 11.23 -15.18 -15.92
N VAL A 21 10.38 -15.04 -16.93
CA VAL A 21 9.34 -16.03 -17.26
C VAL A 21 9.95 -17.39 -17.59
N ARG A 22 11.07 -17.42 -18.35
CA ARG A 22 11.79 -18.66 -18.68
C ARG A 22 12.41 -19.30 -17.44
N GLU A 23 13.02 -18.50 -16.57
CA GLU A 23 13.66 -18.96 -15.34
C GLU A 23 12.64 -19.54 -14.33
N THR A 24 11.49 -18.87 -14.18
CA THR A 24 10.45 -19.26 -13.22
C THR A 24 9.48 -20.34 -13.72
N LYS A 25 9.59 -20.75 -14.99
CA LYS A 25 8.70 -21.73 -15.65
C LYS A 25 7.21 -21.38 -15.56
N LEU A 26 6.88 -20.09 -15.44
CA LEU A 26 5.50 -19.60 -15.41
C LEU A 26 5.02 -19.26 -16.83
N ASP A 27 3.71 -19.26 -17.05
CA ASP A 27 3.15 -18.62 -18.24
C ASP A 27 3.36 -17.09 -18.15
N ARG A 28 3.65 -16.44 -19.28
CA ARG A 28 3.88 -14.99 -19.35
C ARG A 28 2.71 -14.21 -18.73
N SER A 29 1.48 -14.63 -18.99
CA SER A 29 0.28 -13.96 -18.48
C SER A 29 0.08 -14.19 -16.98
N ALA A 30 0.53 -15.34 -16.45
CA ALA A 30 0.55 -15.57 -15.01
C ALA A 30 1.56 -14.65 -14.32
N TYR A 31 2.80 -14.64 -14.82
CA TYR A 31 3.87 -13.80 -14.29
C TYR A 31 3.49 -12.30 -14.31
N LEU A 32 3.00 -11.80 -15.46
CA LEU A 32 2.57 -10.40 -15.58
C LEU A 32 1.46 -10.05 -14.61
N ARG A 33 0.46 -10.93 -14.43
CA ARG A 33 -0.62 -10.68 -13.47
C ARG A 33 -0.09 -10.59 -12.03
N GLU A 34 0.83 -11.46 -11.65
CA GLU A 34 1.42 -11.42 -10.31
C GLU A 34 2.21 -10.14 -10.06
N ILE A 35 3.08 -9.75 -11.00
CA ILE A 35 3.88 -8.52 -10.88
C ILE A 35 2.98 -7.29 -10.86
N LEU A 36 1.96 -7.23 -11.72
CA LEU A 36 1.01 -6.13 -11.73
C LEU A 36 0.21 -6.05 -10.42
N GLN A 37 -0.24 -7.17 -9.86
CA GLN A 37 -0.93 -7.18 -8.57
C GLN A 37 -0.03 -6.73 -7.42
N LYS A 38 1.23 -7.17 -7.39
CA LYS A 38 2.22 -6.74 -6.39
C LYS A 38 2.50 -5.25 -6.52
N GLY A 39 2.83 -4.78 -7.73
CA GLY A 39 3.12 -3.38 -8.01
C GLY A 39 1.93 -2.47 -7.72
N PHE A 40 0.72 -2.85 -8.13
CA PHE A 40 -0.50 -2.11 -7.83
C PHE A 40 -0.78 -2.03 -6.32
N SER A 41 -0.56 -3.12 -5.58
CA SER A 41 -0.77 -3.12 -4.13
C SER A 41 0.18 -2.15 -3.42
N LEU A 42 1.44 -2.10 -3.86
CA LEU A 42 2.44 -1.17 -3.34
C LEU A 42 2.08 0.29 -3.69
N ASP A 43 1.80 0.60 -4.95
CA ASP A 43 1.39 1.94 -5.38
C ASP A 43 0.13 2.42 -4.65
N LYS A 44 -0.87 1.54 -4.49
CA LYS A 44 -2.09 1.85 -3.73
C LYS A 44 -1.79 2.19 -2.28
N GLN A 45 -0.91 1.44 -1.61
CA GLN A 45 -0.50 1.72 -0.23
C GLN A 45 0.17 3.09 -0.13
N GLU A 46 1.08 3.40 -1.04
CA GLU A 46 1.81 4.67 -1.03
C GLU A 46 0.88 5.86 -1.23
N ARG A 47 -0.04 5.78 -2.19
CA ARG A 47 -1.04 6.85 -2.42
C ARG A 47 -1.92 7.10 -1.21
N LEU A 48 -2.39 6.04 -0.55
CA LEU A 48 -3.27 6.18 0.62
C LEU A 48 -2.51 6.72 1.85
N LEU A 49 -1.27 6.31 2.06
CA LEU A 49 -0.42 6.85 3.13
C LEU A 49 -0.02 8.31 2.87
N GLN A 50 0.19 8.71 1.61
CA GLN A 50 0.40 10.11 1.27
C GLN A 50 -0.83 10.96 1.59
N LYS A 51 -2.03 10.49 1.21
CA LYS A 51 -3.28 11.16 1.57
C LYS A 51 -3.49 11.27 3.08
N TYR A 52 -3.15 10.21 3.82
CA TYR A 52 -3.14 10.26 5.28
C TYR A 52 -2.22 11.36 5.79
N THR A 53 -0.97 11.39 5.32
CA THR A 53 0.04 12.38 5.74
C THR A 53 -0.43 13.81 5.45
N ASN A 54 -1.12 14.03 4.33
CA ASN A 54 -1.72 15.31 3.97
C ASN A 54 -2.96 15.70 4.81
N GLY A 55 -3.45 14.81 5.69
CA GLY A 55 -4.68 15.00 6.46
C GLY A 55 -5.96 14.79 5.66
N GLU A 56 -5.87 14.27 4.42
CA GLU A 56 -7.03 13.99 3.56
C GLU A 56 -7.77 12.72 3.97
N LEU A 57 -7.08 11.79 4.63
CA LEU A 57 -7.66 10.54 5.14
C LEU A 57 -7.29 10.37 6.61
N SER A 58 -8.25 9.88 7.40
CA SER A 58 -8.02 9.38 8.74
C SER A 58 -7.32 8.01 8.73
N GLN A 59 -6.75 7.62 9.86
CA GLN A 59 -6.18 6.28 10.05
C GLN A 59 -7.20 5.18 9.72
N MET A 60 -8.45 5.34 10.17
CA MET A 60 -9.48 4.31 9.99
C MET A 60 -9.85 4.13 8.51
N GLU A 61 -9.93 5.23 7.75
CA GLU A 61 -10.19 5.16 6.30
C GLU A 61 -9.08 4.44 5.55
N VAL A 62 -7.81 4.67 5.93
CA VAL A 62 -6.66 3.94 5.34
C VAL A 62 -6.73 2.45 5.70
N CYS A 63 -6.97 2.13 6.97
CA CYS A 63 -7.12 0.75 7.44
C CYS A 63 -8.22 0.02 6.67
N GLN A 64 -9.39 0.64 6.51
CA GLN A 64 -10.50 0.07 5.76
C GLN A 64 -10.16 -0.13 4.26
N ALA A 65 -9.54 0.87 3.63
CA ALA A 65 -9.20 0.83 2.21
C ALA A 65 -8.11 -0.20 1.85
N LEU A 66 -7.19 -0.47 2.79
CA LEU A 66 -6.11 -1.44 2.66
C LEU A 66 -6.41 -2.79 3.33
N LYS A 67 -7.55 -2.90 4.02
CA LYS A 67 -7.89 -4.05 4.87
C LYS A 67 -6.81 -4.37 5.89
N TRP A 68 -6.20 -3.32 6.45
CA TRP A 68 -5.23 -3.43 7.53
C TRP A 68 -5.92 -3.32 8.88
N ASP A 69 -5.40 -4.04 9.86
CA ASP A 69 -5.69 -3.72 11.24
C ASP A 69 -4.86 -2.50 11.70
N PRO A 70 -5.25 -1.85 12.82
CA PRO A 70 -4.54 -0.67 13.31
C PRO A 70 -3.04 -0.90 13.59
N TRP A 71 -2.62 -2.11 13.99
CA TRP A 71 -1.22 -2.41 14.29
C TRP A 71 -0.38 -2.58 13.03
N GLN A 72 -0.96 -3.16 11.98
CA GLN A 72 -0.36 -3.20 10.65
C GLN A 72 -0.10 -1.78 10.14
N PHE A 73 -1.07 -0.88 10.28
CA PHE A 73 -0.90 0.53 9.90
C PHE A 73 0.28 1.19 10.63
N LEU A 74 0.37 1.04 11.96
CA LEU A 74 1.48 1.59 12.75
C LEU A 74 2.84 1.02 12.33
N THR A 75 2.89 -0.28 12.02
CA THR A 75 4.11 -0.94 11.51
C THR A 75 4.55 -0.32 10.19
N GLN A 76 3.60 -0.02 9.30
CA GLN A 76 3.86 0.59 8.00
C GLN A 76 4.30 2.05 8.11
N LEU A 77 3.71 2.83 9.02
CA LEU A 77 4.19 4.18 9.33
C LEU A 77 5.65 4.14 9.82
N LYS A 78 5.96 3.27 10.77
CA LYS A 78 7.34 3.11 11.28
C LYS A 78 8.31 2.71 10.16
N ALA A 79 7.94 1.74 9.33
CA ALA A 79 8.79 1.26 8.24
C ALA A 79 9.08 2.35 7.19
N LYS A 80 8.14 3.27 6.97
CA LYS A 80 8.25 4.39 6.03
C LYS A 80 8.70 5.71 6.69
N ASN A 81 9.08 5.66 7.97
CA ASN A 81 9.46 6.82 8.79
C ASN A 81 8.42 7.96 8.75
N LEU A 82 7.14 7.60 8.81
CA LEU A 82 6.00 8.50 8.89
C LEU A 82 5.49 8.58 10.33
N HIS A 83 4.90 9.72 10.68
CA HIS A 83 4.35 9.97 12.02
C HIS A 83 2.83 9.84 12.02
N LEU A 84 2.26 9.65 13.21
CA LEU A 84 0.83 9.79 13.40
C LEU A 84 0.44 11.25 13.23
N ASN A 85 -0.62 11.50 12.46
CA ASN A 85 -1.29 12.80 12.37
C ASN A 85 -2.15 13.04 13.62
N VAL A 86 -1.50 13.13 14.77
CA VAL A 86 -2.10 13.59 16.02
C VAL A 86 -1.49 14.94 16.37
N GLY A 87 -2.33 15.96 16.54
CA GLY A 87 -1.89 17.23 17.07
C GLY A 87 -1.47 17.10 18.53
N LEU A 88 -0.61 18.02 18.98
CA LEU A 88 -0.26 18.12 20.41
C LEU A 88 -1.52 18.37 21.26
N GLU A 89 -2.48 19.10 20.71
CA GLU A 89 -3.76 19.45 21.32
C GLU A 89 -4.62 18.21 21.56
N ASP A 90 -4.76 17.34 20.56
CA ASP A 90 -5.48 16.06 20.68
C ASP A 90 -4.85 15.16 21.76
N PHE A 91 -3.52 15.16 21.83
CA PHE A 91 -2.80 14.39 22.84
C PHE A 91 -3.08 14.90 24.26
N LEU A 92 -3.05 16.22 24.45
CA LEU A 92 -3.33 16.85 25.75
C LEU A 92 -4.78 16.64 26.20
N ASP A 93 -5.74 16.67 25.28
CA ASP A 93 -7.15 16.44 25.64
C ASP A 93 -7.44 14.98 25.98
N SER A 94 -6.76 14.02 25.35
CA SER A 94 -6.88 12.60 25.73
C SER A 94 -6.42 12.33 27.18
N SER A 95 -5.44 13.11 27.67
CA SER A 95 -4.94 12.97 29.04
C SER A 95 -5.93 13.40 30.12
N LYS A 96 -6.99 14.14 29.73
CA LYS A 96 -8.07 14.62 30.61
C LYS A 96 -9.25 13.63 30.68
N LEU A 97 -9.24 12.56 29.86
CA LEU A 97 -10.29 11.54 29.90
C LEU A 97 -10.21 10.75 31.21
N PRO A 98 -11.35 10.49 31.88
CA PRO A 98 -11.37 9.72 33.12
C PRO A 98 -10.84 8.32 32.86
N ARG A 99 -9.77 7.95 33.56
CA ARG A 99 -9.25 6.58 33.54
C ARG A 99 -10.19 5.73 34.38
N HIS A 100 -10.99 4.88 33.73
CA HIS A 100 -11.72 3.85 34.45
C HIS A 100 -10.73 2.82 35.03
N PRO A 101 -10.92 2.40 36.29
CA PRO A 101 -10.05 1.43 36.96
C PRO A 101 -10.12 0.03 36.35
#